data_AF-A0AAX0S4X1-F1
#
_entry.id   AF-A0AAX0S4X1-F1
#
_cell.length_a   1.000
_cell.length_b   1.000
_cell.length_c   1.000
_cell.angle_alpha   90.00
_cell.angle_beta   90.00
_cell.angle_gamma   90.00
#
_symmetry.space_group_name_H-M   'P 1'
#
loop_
_entity.id
_entity.type
_entity.pdbx_description
1 polymer ?
#
loop_
_entity_poly.entity_id
_entity_poly.type
_entity_poly.pdbx_seq_one_letter_code
_entity_poly.pdbx_strand_id
1 'polypeptide(L)'
;MIGHEPKELLKTLLNDYKMPAASLSKITGISEQVILDFANGHNIQSSITPTEMMDLIDLVGLLVIGIPSTDANERVSAITQALNNEFGIPVETISLFSNLECEDIEKFIKENDSLSIEKRYKLAVTVLFLHYIFK
;
A
#
# COMPACT_ATOMS: atom_id res chain seq x y z
N MET A 1 -7.61 -13.76 11.73
CA MET A 1 -7.22 -12.34 11.82
C MET A 1 -6.43 -12.16 13.09
N ILE A 2 -5.21 -11.64 13.02
CA ILE A 2 -4.41 -11.31 14.20
C ILE A 2 -5.18 -10.24 14.99
N GLY A 3 -5.36 -10.48 16.30
CA GLY A 3 -6.37 -9.87 17.17
C GLY A 3 -6.12 -8.43 17.62
N HIS A 4 -5.96 -7.50 16.68
CA HIS A 4 -6.04 -6.07 16.99
C HIS A 4 -7.41 -5.53 16.61
N GLU A 5 -8.13 -4.98 17.58
CA GLU A 5 -9.38 -4.29 17.32
C GLU A 5 -9.12 -3.10 16.36
N PRO A 6 -9.94 -2.91 15.31
CA PRO A 6 -9.68 -1.86 14.31
C PRO A 6 -9.55 -0.45 14.88
N LYS A 7 -10.23 -0.19 16.00
CA LYS A 7 -10.11 1.04 16.79
C LYS A 7 -8.69 1.27 17.29
N GLU A 8 -8.04 0.23 17.81
CA GLU A 8 -6.68 0.34 18.34
C GLU A 8 -5.67 0.51 17.21
N LEU A 9 -5.87 -0.16 16.07
CA LEU A 9 -5.05 0.08 14.87
C LEU A 9 -5.19 1.53 14.39
N LEU A 10 -6.41 2.09 14.38
CA LEU A 10 -6.61 3.48 14.00
C LEU A 10 -5.90 4.43 14.98
N LYS A 11 -5.96 4.16 16.30
CA LYS A 11 -5.20 4.95 17.29
C LYS A 11 -3.70 4.87 17.05
N THR A 12 -3.15 3.70 16.77
CA THR A 12 -1.72 3.54 16.41
C THR A 12 -1.38 4.38 15.18
N LEU A 13 -2.24 4.36 14.15
CA LEU A 13 -2.02 5.16 12.95
C LEU A 13 -2.02 6.68 13.23
N LEU A 14 -2.96 7.16 14.05
CA LEU A 14 -3.06 8.57 14.43
C LEU A 14 -1.92 9.01 15.36
N ASN A 15 -1.60 8.21 16.36
CA ASN A 15 -0.72 8.61 17.46
C ASN A 15 0.74 8.22 17.23
N ASP A 16 1.02 7.06 16.66
CA ASP A 16 2.39 6.53 16.56
C ASP A 16 2.98 6.82 15.18
N TYR A 17 2.21 6.55 14.13
CA TYR A 17 2.57 6.90 12.74
C TYR A 17 2.29 8.37 12.40
N LYS A 18 1.66 9.13 13.31
CA LYS A 18 1.36 10.57 13.18
C LYS A 18 0.55 10.90 11.92
N MET A 19 -0.26 9.97 11.44
CA MET A 19 -1.15 10.20 10.30
C MET A 19 -2.28 11.14 10.73
N PRO A 20 -2.45 12.32 10.11
CA PRO A 20 -3.53 13.22 10.49
C PRO A 20 -4.90 12.63 10.14
N ALA A 21 -5.88 12.81 11.03
CA ALA A 21 -7.26 12.40 10.75
C ALA A 21 -7.83 13.12 9.51
N ALA A 22 -7.49 14.39 9.31
CA ALA A 22 -7.77 15.14 8.08
C ALA A 22 -7.22 14.46 6.79
N SER A 23 -6.05 13.81 6.86
CA SER A 23 -5.49 13.09 5.71
C SER A 23 -6.27 11.81 5.44
N LEU A 24 -6.61 11.05 6.47
CA LEU A 24 -7.47 9.87 6.34
C LEU A 24 -8.84 10.24 5.77
N SER A 25 -9.40 11.36 6.21
CA SER A 25 -10.67 11.87 5.70
C SER A 25 -10.64 12.13 4.20
N LYS A 26 -9.55 12.69 3.67
CA LYS A 26 -9.38 12.90 2.23
C LYS A 26 -9.22 11.60 1.45
N ILE A 27 -8.59 10.59 2.06
CA ILE A 27 -8.33 9.29 1.42
C ILE A 27 -9.61 8.46 1.34
N THR A 28 -10.38 8.42 2.43
CA THR A 28 -11.55 7.55 2.56
C THR A 28 -12.86 8.22 2.19
N GLY A 29 -12.91 9.56 2.17
CA GLY A 29 -14.16 10.32 2.06
C GLY A 29 -14.96 10.40 3.37
N ILE A 30 -14.54 9.68 4.43
CA ILE A 30 -15.19 9.72 5.74
C ILE A 30 -14.84 11.02 6.44
N SER A 31 -15.80 11.68 7.09
CA SER A 31 -15.51 12.92 7.80
C SER A 31 -14.46 12.72 8.91
N GLU A 32 -13.59 13.72 9.10
CA GLU A 32 -12.57 13.71 10.14
C GLU A 32 -13.17 13.48 11.55
N GLN A 33 -14.32 14.10 11.84
CA GLN A 33 -15.01 13.93 13.12
C GLN A 33 -15.42 12.47 13.35
N VAL A 34 -15.96 11.78 12.34
CA VAL A 34 -16.35 10.36 12.45
C VAL A 34 -15.13 9.46 12.69
N ILE A 35 -14.00 9.74 12.04
CA ILE A 35 -12.74 9.01 12.28
C ILE A 35 -12.28 9.18 13.73
N LEU A 36 -12.29 10.42 14.24
CA LEU A 36 -11.90 10.72 15.63
C LEU A 36 -12.87 10.09 16.64
N ASP A 37 -14.17 10.15 16.38
CA ASP A 37 -15.20 9.56 17.22
C ASP A 37 -15.05 8.04 17.31
N PHE A 38 -14.77 7.37 16.18
CA PHE A 38 -14.45 5.95 16.17
C PHE A 38 -13.22 5.62 16.99
N ALA A 39 -12.12 6.36 16.79
CA ALA A 39 -10.88 6.19 17.55
C ALA A 39 -11.10 6.37 19.06
N ASN A 40 -11.99 7.28 19.46
CA ASN A 40 -12.34 7.51 20.86
C ASN A 40 -13.36 6.48 21.40
N GLY A 41 -14.04 5.72 20.54
CA GLY A 41 -15.01 4.70 20.92
C GLY A 41 -16.43 5.20 21.05
N HIS A 42 -16.73 6.35 20.47
CA HIS A 42 -18.10 6.83 20.32
C HIS A 42 -18.86 5.98 19.31
N ASN A 43 -20.18 5.90 19.44
CA ASN A 43 -21.02 5.22 18.46
C ASN A 43 -21.13 6.05 17.18
N ILE A 44 -20.72 5.47 16.05
CA ILE A 44 -20.76 6.12 14.73
C ILE A 44 -21.68 5.42 13.72
N GLN A 45 -22.49 4.43 14.14
CA GLN A 45 -23.30 3.61 13.22
C GLN A 45 -24.26 4.41 12.34
N SER A 46 -24.75 5.57 12.82
CA SER A 46 -25.62 6.46 12.03
C SER A 46 -24.86 7.41 11.09
N SER A 47 -23.53 7.43 11.19
CA SER A 47 -22.66 8.42 10.55
C SER A 47 -21.66 7.82 9.57
N ILE A 48 -21.69 6.49 9.40
CA ILE A 48 -20.85 5.74 8.47
C ILE A 48 -21.66 4.59 7.88
N THR A 49 -21.44 4.29 6.61
CA THR A 49 -22.00 3.10 5.97
C THR A 49 -21.18 1.85 6.32
N PRO A 50 -21.76 0.65 6.23
CA PRO A 50 -21.01 -0.59 6.42
C PRO A 50 -19.80 -0.74 5.47
N THR A 51 -19.94 -0.26 4.23
CA THR A 51 -18.86 -0.31 3.23
C THR A 51 -17.71 0.62 3.60
N GLU A 52 -17.99 1.88 3.94
CA GLU A 52 -16.96 2.83 4.39
C GLU A 52 -16.24 2.33 5.64
N MET A 53 -16.96 1.68 6.56
CA MET A 53 -16.35 1.06 7.73
C MET A 53 -15.39 -0.07 7.33
N MET A 54 -15.78 -0.96 6.42
CA MET A 54 -14.89 -2.02 5.93
C MET A 54 -13.66 -1.44 5.24
N ASP A 55 -13.84 -0.45 4.35
CA ASP A 55 -12.73 0.22 3.64
C ASP A 55 -11.76 0.89 4.61
N LEU A 56 -12.26 1.53 5.67
CA LEU A 56 -11.44 2.13 6.72
C LEU A 56 -10.65 1.07 7.49
N ILE A 57 -11.29 -0.04 7.86
CA ILE A 57 -10.65 -1.15 8.58
C ILE A 57 -9.53 -1.74 7.73
N ASP A 58 -9.79 -2.01 6.46
CA ASP A 58 -8.81 -2.57 5.53
C ASP A 58 -7.63 -1.62 5.32
N LEU A 59 -7.90 -0.34 5.07
CA LEU A 59 -6.86 0.68 4.93
C LEU A 59 -5.98 0.75 6.18
N VAL A 60 -6.58 0.85 7.36
CA VAL A 60 -5.86 0.94 8.63
C VAL A 60 -5.03 -0.33 8.87
N GLY A 61 -5.59 -1.50 8.59
CA GLY A 61 -4.87 -2.78 8.67
C GLY A 61 -3.67 -2.82 7.73
N LEU A 62 -3.83 -2.39 6.48
CA LEU A 62 -2.73 -2.32 5.51
C LEU A 62 -1.63 -1.35 5.95
N LEU A 63 -1.98 -0.19 6.49
CA LEU A 63 -1.00 0.82 6.89
C LEU A 63 -0.23 0.42 8.16
N VAL A 64 -0.91 -0.15 9.15
CA VAL A 64 -0.32 -0.45 10.47
C VAL A 64 0.32 -1.83 10.52
N ILE A 65 -0.24 -2.81 9.82
CA ILE A 65 0.24 -4.20 9.82
C ILE A 65 0.91 -4.51 8.49
N GLY A 66 0.22 -4.27 7.37
CA GLY A 66 0.70 -4.62 6.03
C GLY A 66 2.07 -4.02 5.72
N ILE A 67 2.20 -2.69 5.76
CA ILE A 67 3.42 -1.97 5.42
C ILE A 67 4.64 -2.42 6.26
N PRO A 68 4.56 -2.56 7.59
CA PRO A 68 5.69 -3.05 8.39
C PRO A 68 5.99 -4.54 8.21
N SER A 69 4.97 -5.35 7.90
CA SER A 69 5.13 -6.82 7.80
C SER A 69 5.64 -7.30 6.45
N THR A 70 5.59 -6.47 5.40
CA THR A 70 6.06 -6.82 4.05
C THR A 70 7.39 -6.16 3.74
N ASP A 71 8.35 -6.95 3.27
CA ASP A 71 9.66 -6.43 2.87
C ASP A 71 9.55 -5.44 1.70
N ALA A 72 10.45 -4.46 1.65
CA ALA A 72 10.44 -3.45 0.58
C ALA A 72 10.67 -4.06 -0.81
N ASN A 73 11.55 -5.05 -0.93
CA ASN A 73 11.86 -5.71 -2.19
C ASN A 73 10.70 -6.62 -2.61
N GLU A 74 10.04 -7.27 -1.66
CA GLU A 74 8.80 -8.03 -1.89
C GLU A 74 7.70 -7.12 -2.49
N ARG A 75 7.50 -5.91 -1.94
CA ARG A 75 6.53 -4.95 -2.49
C ARG A 75 6.85 -4.54 -3.92
N VAL A 76 8.12 -4.24 -4.22
CA VAL A 76 8.52 -3.88 -5.59
C VAL A 76 8.31 -5.05 -6.55
N SER A 77 8.62 -6.28 -6.13
CA SER A 77 8.38 -7.49 -6.94
C SER A 77 6.88 -7.70 -7.16
N ALA A 78 6.05 -7.56 -6.12
CA ALA A 78 4.60 -7.69 -6.23
C ALA A 78 4.00 -6.68 -7.22
N ILE A 79 4.43 -5.41 -7.19
CA ILE A 79 3.98 -4.39 -8.14
C ILE A 79 4.46 -4.73 -9.57
N THR A 80 5.69 -5.21 -9.72
CA THR A 80 6.22 -5.64 -11.02
C THR A 80 5.41 -6.80 -11.59
N GLN A 81 5.04 -7.77 -10.75
CA GLN A 81 4.19 -8.90 -11.14
C GLN A 81 2.76 -8.46 -11.46
N ALA A 82 2.19 -7.51 -10.72
CA ALA A 82 0.86 -6.97 -11.02
C ALA A 82 0.85 -6.27 -12.39
N LEU A 83 1.87 -5.45 -12.70
CA LEU A 83 2.00 -4.84 -14.03
C LEU A 83 2.03 -5.89 -15.16
N ASN A 84 2.72 -7.00 -14.95
CA ASN A 84 2.78 -8.08 -15.94
C ASN A 84 1.46 -8.87 -16.03
N ASN A 85 1.00 -9.41 -14.91
CA ASN A 85 -0.10 -10.38 -14.89
C ASN A 85 -1.48 -9.72 -14.99
N GLU A 86 -1.68 -8.54 -14.39
CA GLU A 86 -2.98 -7.87 -14.34
C GLU A 86 -3.14 -6.86 -15.47
N PHE A 87 -2.07 -6.10 -15.77
CA PHE A 87 -2.11 -5.07 -16.81
C PHE A 87 -1.55 -5.54 -18.16
N GLY A 88 -1.00 -6.76 -18.23
CA GLY A 88 -0.45 -7.32 -19.47
C GLY A 88 0.81 -6.60 -19.96
N ILE A 89 1.53 -5.89 -19.09
CA ILE A 89 2.74 -5.15 -19.44
C ILE A 89 3.92 -6.12 -19.44
N PRO A 90 4.50 -6.47 -20.60
CA PRO A 90 5.58 -7.44 -20.65
C PRO A 90 6.83 -6.92 -19.94
N VAL A 91 7.64 -7.83 -19.42
CA VAL A 91 8.91 -7.50 -18.74
C VAL A 91 9.82 -6.66 -19.64
N GLU A 92 9.81 -6.90 -20.95
CA GLU A 92 10.51 -6.09 -21.96
C GLU A 92 10.12 -4.60 -21.91
N THR A 93 8.83 -4.29 -21.75
CA THR A 93 8.39 -2.90 -21.61
C THR A 93 8.91 -2.27 -20.30
N ILE A 94 8.89 -3.03 -19.20
CA ILE A 94 9.40 -2.56 -17.91
C ILE A 94 10.92 -2.36 -17.96
N SER A 95 11.64 -3.26 -18.63
CA SER A 95 13.08 -3.19 -18.91
C SER A 95 13.43 -1.90 -19.66
N LEU A 96 12.71 -1.60 -20.74
CA LEU A 96 12.92 -0.38 -21.54
C LEU A 96 12.68 0.89 -20.72
N PHE A 97 11.64 0.96 -19.90
CA PHE A 97 11.37 2.13 -19.07
C PHE A 97 12.34 2.29 -17.90
N SER A 98 12.82 1.18 -17.31
CA SER A 98 13.73 1.21 -16.17
C SER A 98 15.21 1.27 -16.56
N ASN A 99 15.52 1.05 -17.84
CA ASN A 99 16.88 0.89 -18.36
C ASN A 99 17.64 -0.21 -17.60
N LEU A 100 17.00 -1.38 -17.48
CA LEU A 100 17.53 -2.60 -16.86
C LEU A 100 17.40 -3.76 -17.85
N GLU A 101 18.26 -4.76 -17.73
CA GLU A 101 18.13 -5.99 -18.52
C GLU A 101 16.91 -6.81 -18.08
N CYS A 102 16.27 -7.51 -19.01
CA CYS A 102 15.12 -8.36 -18.70
C CYS A 102 15.49 -9.46 -17.70
N GLU A 103 16.67 -10.08 -17.85
CA GLU A 103 17.11 -11.14 -16.96
C GLU A 103 17.28 -10.65 -15.52
N ASP A 104 17.72 -9.41 -15.33
CA ASP A 104 17.84 -8.79 -14.01
C ASP A 104 16.46 -8.67 -13.33
N ILE A 105 15.44 -8.23 -14.08
CA ILE A 105 14.07 -8.06 -13.58
C ILE A 105 13.45 -9.42 -13.26
N GLU A 106 13.57 -10.39 -14.17
CA GLU A 106 13.05 -11.75 -13.96
C GLU A 106 13.72 -12.44 -12.76
N LYS A 107 15.03 -12.26 -12.61
CA LYS A 107 15.76 -12.77 -11.44
C LYS A 107 15.27 -12.11 -10.17
N PHE A 108 15.09 -10.78 -10.16
CA PHE A 108 14.55 -10.05 -9.01
C PHE A 108 13.17 -10.54 -8.58
N ILE A 109 12.30 -10.85 -9.52
CA ILE A 109 10.96 -11.37 -9.23
C ILE A 109 11.03 -12.69 -8.45
N LYS A 110 12.00 -13.55 -8.77
CA LYS A 110 12.22 -14.86 -8.12
C LYS A 110 13.04 -14.74 -6.84
N GLU A 111 13.99 -13.81 -6.82
CA GLU A 111 14.99 -13.59 -5.77
C GLU A 111 15.05 -12.09 -5.46
N ASN A 112 14.26 -11.65 -4.47
CA ASN A 112 14.07 -10.24 -4.13
C ASN A 112 15.34 -9.48 -3.73
N ASP A 113 16.44 -10.16 -3.42
CA ASP A 113 17.72 -9.56 -3.04
C ASP A 113 18.77 -9.58 -4.16
N SER A 114 18.41 -10.00 -5.37
CA SER A 114 19.36 -10.21 -6.47
C SER A 114 19.86 -8.92 -7.14
N LEU A 115 19.19 -7.78 -6.93
CA LEU A 115 19.58 -6.48 -7.50
C LEU A 115 20.43 -5.64 -6.54
N SER A 116 21.38 -4.90 -7.12
CA SER A 116 22.04 -3.81 -6.41
C SER A 116 21.05 -2.70 -6.04
N ILE A 117 21.42 -1.86 -5.06
CA ILE A 117 20.59 -0.73 -4.62
C ILE A 117 20.23 0.20 -5.80
N GLU A 118 21.18 0.50 -6.68
CA GLU A 118 20.94 1.37 -7.84
C GLU A 118 19.92 0.77 -8.81
N LYS A 119 20.09 -0.50 -9.19
CA LYS A 119 19.15 -1.19 -10.10
C LYS A 119 17.77 -1.28 -9.47
N ARG A 120 17.71 -1.61 -8.17
CA ARG A 120 16.45 -1.69 -7.44
C ARG A 120 15.74 -0.33 -7.35
N TYR A 121 16.47 0.76 -7.16
CA TYR A 121 15.89 2.10 -7.19
C TYR A 121 15.27 2.43 -8.55
N LYS A 122 16.00 2.16 -9.66
CA LYS A 122 15.48 2.34 -11.02
C LYS A 122 14.20 1.55 -11.26
N LEU A 123 14.20 0.27 -10.88
CA LEU A 123 13.02 -0.58 -11.01
C LEU A 123 11.86 -0.04 -10.16
N ALA A 124 12.09 0.23 -8.87
CA ALA A 124 11.06 0.70 -7.94
C ALA A 124 10.37 1.98 -8.42
N VAL A 125 11.14 3.00 -8.82
CA VAL A 125 10.58 4.26 -9.35
C VAL A 125 9.77 4.00 -10.61
N THR A 126 10.27 3.16 -11.51
CA THR A 126 9.59 2.82 -12.77
C THR A 126 8.25 2.14 -12.50
N VAL A 127 8.24 1.06 -11.72
CA VAL A 127 7.02 0.26 -11.52
C VAL A 127 6.00 0.98 -10.66
N LEU A 128 6.42 1.79 -9.68
CA LEU A 128 5.52 2.64 -8.90
C LEU A 128 4.86 3.71 -9.79
N PHE A 129 5.63 4.34 -10.68
CA PHE A 129 5.09 5.36 -11.58
C PHE A 129 4.16 4.77 -12.64
N LEU A 130 4.50 3.62 -13.22
CA LEU A 130 3.61 2.89 -14.12
C LEU A 130 2.31 2.49 -13.41
N HIS A 131 2.39 1.96 -12.19
CA HIS A 131 1.21 1.61 -11.42
C HIS A 131 0.31 2.83 -11.15
N TYR A 132 0.89 3.98 -10.81
CA TYR A 132 0.17 5.24 -10.63
C TYR A 132 -0.51 5.76 -11.91
N ILE A 133 0.06 5.50 -13.09
CA ILE A 133 -0.57 5.92 -14.36
C ILE A 133 -1.76 5.04 -14.71
N PHE A 134 -1.69 3.74 -14.41
CA PHE A 134 -2.69 2.76 -14.83
C PHE A 134 -3.81 2.53 -13.80
N LYS A 135 -3.69 3.09 -12.59
CA LYS A 135 -4.64 2.93 -11.49
C LYS A 135 -4.91 4.26 -10.78
#